data_AF-A0A2G9PLV1-F1
#
_entry.id   AF-A0A2G9PLV1-F1
#
_cell.length_a   1.000
_cell.length_b   1.000
_cell.length_c   1.000
_cell.angle_alpha   90.00
_cell.angle_beta   90.00
_cell.angle_gamma   90.00
#
_symmetry.space_group_name_H-M   'P 1'
#
loop_
_entity.id
_entity.type
_entity.pdbx_description
1 polymer ?
#
loop_
_entity_poly.entity_id
_entity_poly.type
_entity_poly.pdbx_seq_one_letter_code
_entity_poly.pdbx_strand_id
1 'polypeptide(L)'
;MLKELAALVGFLLVMLLAYALLGPQQPRELTSGQAEELVLQDLVYLIDAGNEVEVTNVTPSDRYAWEVVVRIVDGQHSICPTVIKRFYTLSPFGYRPEDVIITCNEKVSILYREEALINAGLLDEVRSLPNRKGCAFYVASFNAAEAYDYCPWLEEAALRGFVQDLPPESWVTQWTGDGGTIFVAFAANSGQRIK
;
A
#
# COMPACT_ATOMS: atom_id res chain seq x y z
N MET A 1 43.05 47.13 -33.51
CA MET A 1 42.91 45.67 -33.67
C MET A 1 43.18 44.89 -32.38
N LEU A 2 44.37 44.92 -31.76
CA LEU A 2 44.67 44.08 -30.58
C LEU A 2 43.77 44.35 -29.35
N LYS A 3 43.43 45.63 -29.09
CA LYS A 3 42.56 46.03 -27.97
C LYS A 3 41.10 45.59 -28.16
N GLU A 4 40.60 45.60 -29.39
CA GLU A 4 39.24 45.18 -29.70
C GLU A 4 39.10 43.65 -29.62
N LEU A 5 40.14 42.93 -30.05
CA LEU A 5 40.20 41.47 -29.92
C LEU A 5 40.23 41.03 -28.43
N ALA A 6 40.98 41.75 -27.59
CA ALA A 6 41.04 41.50 -26.16
C ALA A 6 39.69 41.75 -25.45
N ALA A 7 38.97 42.80 -25.83
CA ALA A 7 37.63 43.09 -25.31
C ALA A 7 36.62 42.00 -25.68
N LEU A 8 36.70 41.48 -26.92
CA LEU A 8 35.80 40.46 -27.43
C LEU A 8 36.06 39.10 -26.76
N VAL A 9 37.32 38.73 -26.55
CA VAL A 9 37.71 37.54 -25.78
C VAL A 9 37.29 37.65 -24.33
N GLY A 10 37.45 38.84 -23.72
CA GLY A 10 37.00 39.09 -22.35
C GLY A 10 35.49 38.91 -22.19
N PHE A 11 34.70 39.46 -23.12
CA PHE A 11 33.24 39.30 -23.12
C PHE A 11 32.82 37.84 -23.28
N LEU A 12 33.49 37.10 -24.18
CA LEU A 12 33.18 35.69 -24.43
C LEU A 12 33.51 34.81 -23.21
N LEU A 13 34.60 35.10 -22.50
CA LEU A 13 34.95 34.42 -21.24
C LEU A 13 33.92 34.68 -20.15
N VAL A 14 33.42 35.91 -20.01
CA VAL A 14 32.37 36.24 -19.03
C VAL A 14 31.07 35.50 -19.34
N MET A 15 30.69 35.42 -20.62
CA MET A 15 29.50 34.67 -21.06
C MET A 15 29.65 33.17 -20.78
N LEU A 16 30.83 32.59 -21.03
CA LEU A 16 31.10 31.18 -20.71
C LEU A 16 31.09 30.92 -19.20
N LEU A 17 31.63 31.84 -18.40
CA LEU A 17 31.63 31.73 -16.94
C LEU A 17 30.20 31.84 -16.38
N ALA A 18 29.40 32.77 -16.91
CA ALA A 18 27.99 32.91 -16.57
C ALA A 18 27.20 31.64 -16.96
N TYR A 19 27.48 31.05 -18.12
CA TYR A 19 26.88 29.79 -18.51
C TYR A 19 27.32 28.61 -17.64
N ALA A 20 28.57 28.58 -17.15
CA ALA A 20 29.01 27.53 -16.23
C ALA A 20 28.42 27.66 -14.82
N LEU A 21 28.16 28.89 -14.36
CA LEU A 21 27.63 29.17 -13.02
C LEU A 21 26.09 29.19 -12.96
N LEU A 22 25.44 29.60 -14.05
CA LEU A 22 23.98 29.77 -14.15
C LEU A 22 23.36 28.87 -15.23
N GLY A 23 24.16 28.04 -15.90
CA GLY A 23 23.66 27.06 -16.84
C GLY A 23 22.70 26.08 -16.16
N PRO A 24 21.84 25.42 -16.95
CA PRO A 24 20.90 24.46 -16.41
C PRO A 24 21.66 23.44 -15.58
N GLN A 25 21.38 23.43 -14.27
CA GLN A 25 21.87 22.37 -13.40
C GLN A 25 21.46 21.04 -14.04
N GLN A 26 22.38 20.08 -14.10
CA GLN A 26 22.04 18.74 -14.57
C GLN A 26 20.75 18.30 -13.87
N PRO A 27 19.80 17.68 -14.59
CA PRO A 27 18.55 17.25 -13.98
C PRO A 27 18.91 16.44 -12.74
N ARG A 28 18.52 16.95 -11.56
CA ARG A 28 18.76 16.26 -10.29
C ARG A 28 18.29 14.82 -10.47
N GLU A 29 19.19 13.87 -10.30
CA GLU A 29 18.81 12.46 -10.27
C GLU A 29 17.68 12.32 -9.24
N LEU A 30 16.55 11.79 -9.71
CA LEU A 30 15.35 11.62 -8.91
C LEU A 30 15.69 10.70 -7.74
N THR A 31 15.40 11.10 -6.51
CA THR A 31 15.64 10.24 -5.34
C THR A 31 14.51 9.21 -5.20
N SER A 32 14.73 8.15 -4.39
CA SER A 32 13.68 7.16 -4.10
C SER A 32 12.44 7.80 -3.48
N GLY A 33 12.60 8.74 -2.55
CA GLY A 33 11.48 9.45 -1.93
C GLY A 33 10.70 10.32 -2.92
N GLN A 34 11.40 10.97 -3.86
CA GLN A 34 10.74 11.72 -4.94
C GLN A 34 10.02 10.80 -5.92
N ALA A 35 10.57 9.61 -6.16
CA ALA A 35 9.95 8.59 -7.00
C ALA A 35 8.63 8.08 -6.40
N GLU A 36 8.65 7.81 -5.10
CA GLU A 36 7.48 7.42 -4.32
C GLU A 36 6.41 8.54 -4.32
N GLU A 37 6.80 9.78 -4.03
CA GLU A 37 5.88 10.91 -3.95
C GLU A 37 5.17 11.19 -5.28
N LEU A 38 5.87 11.06 -6.41
CA LEU A 38 5.26 11.17 -7.74
C LEU A 38 4.17 10.11 -7.97
N VAL A 39 4.41 8.87 -7.52
CA VAL A 39 3.44 7.78 -7.66
C VAL A 39 2.25 7.98 -6.72
N LEU A 40 2.49 8.40 -5.49
CA LEU A 40 1.42 8.73 -4.54
C LEU A 40 0.55 9.90 -5.03
N GLN A 41 1.16 10.89 -5.71
CA GLN A 41 0.42 11.99 -6.32
C GLN A 41 -0.52 11.53 -7.44
N ASP A 42 -0.10 10.56 -8.28
CA ASP A 42 -0.98 9.95 -9.29
C ASP A 42 -2.14 9.17 -8.65
N LEU A 43 -1.92 8.60 -7.46
CA LEU A 43 -2.89 7.76 -6.76
C LEU A 43 -3.80 8.50 -5.78
N VAL A 44 -3.64 9.82 -5.63
CA VAL A 44 -4.41 10.63 -4.66
C VAL A 44 -5.92 10.46 -4.81
N TYR A 45 -6.42 10.32 -6.05
CA TYR A 45 -7.85 10.12 -6.30
C TYR A 45 -8.39 8.80 -5.74
N LEU A 46 -7.56 7.76 -5.64
CA LEU A 46 -7.94 6.49 -5.00
C LEU A 46 -7.93 6.62 -3.49
N ILE A 47 -6.93 7.31 -2.94
CA ILE A 47 -6.83 7.59 -1.50
C ILE A 47 -8.05 8.40 -1.05
N ASP A 48 -8.41 9.46 -1.78
CA ASP A 48 -9.59 10.29 -1.51
C ASP A 48 -10.91 9.51 -1.64
N ALA A 49 -10.94 8.48 -2.49
CA ALA A 49 -12.06 7.55 -2.60
C ALA A 49 -12.10 6.50 -1.47
N GLY A 50 -11.15 6.53 -0.53
CA GLY A 50 -11.09 5.63 0.62
C GLY A 50 -10.36 4.30 0.37
N ASN A 51 -9.59 4.20 -0.71
CA ASN A 51 -8.74 3.03 -0.95
C ASN A 51 -7.48 3.10 -0.08
N GLU A 52 -7.04 1.95 0.39
CA GLU A 52 -5.72 1.83 1.01
C GLU A 52 -4.66 1.74 -0.08
N VAL A 53 -3.60 2.52 0.03
CA VAL A 53 -2.50 2.55 -0.92
C VAL A 53 -1.19 2.36 -0.17
N GLU A 54 -0.44 1.34 -0.54
CA GLU A 54 0.83 0.98 0.08
C GLU A 54 1.91 0.84 -0.99
N VAL A 55 3.00 1.59 -0.84
CA VAL A 55 4.18 1.43 -1.70
C VAL A 55 5.04 0.31 -1.14
N THR A 56 5.06 -0.80 -1.85
CA THR A 56 5.72 -2.04 -1.40
C THR A 56 7.18 -2.14 -1.83
N ASN A 57 7.56 -1.46 -2.92
CA ASN A 57 8.93 -1.49 -3.43
C ASN A 57 9.22 -0.23 -4.26
N VAL A 58 10.44 0.30 -4.11
CA VAL A 58 10.96 1.44 -4.87
C VAL A 58 12.40 1.11 -5.27
N THR A 59 12.63 0.83 -6.55
CA THR A 59 13.94 0.37 -7.04
C THR A 59 14.43 1.21 -8.21
N PRO A 60 15.73 1.56 -8.25
CA PRO A 60 16.30 2.22 -9.40
C PRO A 60 16.26 1.28 -10.61
N SER A 61 16.06 1.85 -11.80
CA SER A 61 15.99 1.13 -13.07
C SER A 61 16.86 1.81 -14.11
N ASP A 62 17.80 1.06 -14.68
CA ASP A 62 18.68 1.55 -15.75
C ASP A 62 17.89 2.03 -16.99
N ARG A 63 16.65 1.54 -17.15
CA ARG A 63 15.78 1.85 -18.30
C ARG A 63 14.77 2.95 -18.01
N TYR A 64 14.18 2.96 -16.81
CA TYR A 64 13.03 3.80 -16.48
C TYR A 64 13.31 4.85 -15.39
N ALA A 65 14.58 5.03 -15.01
CA ALA A 65 15.05 5.73 -13.82
C ALA A 65 14.62 5.04 -12.51
N TRP A 66 13.33 4.80 -12.33
CA TRP A 66 12.77 4.10 -11.18
C TRP A 66 11.59 3.21 -11.58
N GLU A 67 11.47 2.11 -10.85
CA GLU A 67 10.34 1.20 -10.84
C GLU A 67 9.72 1.21 -9.44
N VAL A 68 8.41 1.42 -9.35
CA VAL A 68 7.69 1.50 -8.08
C VAL A 68 6.53 0.51 -8.10
N VAL A 69 6.43 -0.31 -7.06
CA VAL A 69 5.37 -1.31 -6.93
C VAL A 69 4.40 -0.89 -5.84
N VAL A 70 3.15 -0.71 -6.22
CA VAL A 70 2.09 -0.27 -5.33
C VAL A 70 1.03 -1.35 -5.19
N ARG A 71 0.57 -1.52 -3.95
CA ARG A 71 -0.57 -2.34 -3.59
C ARG A 71 -1.73 -1.43 -3.23
N ILE A 72 -2.88 -1.67 -3.84
CA ILE A 72 -4.12 -0.90 -3.65
C ILE A 72 -5.20 -1.86 -3.15
N VAL A 73 -5.87 -1.49 -2.07
CA VAL A 73 -6.99 -2.26 -1.50
C VAL A 73 -8.25 -1.42 -1.55
N ASP A 74 -9.20 -1.86 -2.38
CA ASP A 74 -10.55 -1.28 -2.42
C ASP A 74 -11.46 -2.02 -1.43
N GLY A 75 -12.20 -1.24 -0.64
CA GLY A 75 -13.12 -1.77 0.36
C GLY A 75 -12.41 -2.62 1.42
N GLN A 76 -11.32 -2.13 2.01
CA GLN A 76 -10.46 -2.85 3.00
C GLN A 76 -11.20 -3.47 4.20
N HIS A 77 -12.46 -3.08 4.45
CA HIS A 77 -13.31 -3.60 5.52
C HIS A 77 -14.51 -4.42 5.02
N SER A 78 -14.59 -4.65 3.71
CA SER A 78 -15.64 -5.44 3.07
C SER A 78 -15.41 -6.95 3.27
N ILE A 79 -16.45 -7.76 3.06
CA ILE A 79 -16.35 -9.23 2.99
C ILE A 79 -15.58 -9.73 1.77
N CYS A 80 -15.33 -8.85 0.81
CA CYS A 80 -14.68 -9.14 -0.45
C CYS A 80 -13.90 -7.89 -0.87
N PRO A 81 -12.81 -7.55 -0.14
CA PRO A 81 -11.92 -6.47 -0.55
C PRO A 81 -11.25 -6.84 -1.87
N THR A 82 -10.99 -5.85 -2.72
CA THR A 82 -10.30 -6.08 -3.99
C THR A 82 -8.86 -5.59 -3.89
N VAL A 83 -7.90 -6.46 -4.20
CA VAL A 83 -6.47 -6.12 -4.19
C VAL A 83 -5.97 -5.96 -5.61
N ILE A 84 -5.38 -4.79 -5.89
CA ILE A 84 -4.80 -4.44 -7.19
C ILE A 84 -3.33 -4.14 -6.98
N LYS A 85 -2.47 -4.72 -7.82
CA LYS A 85 -1.06 -4.40 -7.87
C LYS A 85 -0.76 -3.54 -9.10
N ARG A 86 -0.07 -2.42 -8.92
CA ARG A 86 0.37 -1.54 -10.01
C ARG A 86 1.89 -1.43 -10.02
N PHE A 87 2.46 -1.46 -11.22
CA PHE A 87 3.88 -1.26 -11.47
C PHE A 87 4.05 0.04 -12.22
N TYR A 88 4.69 1.01 -11.58
CA TYR A 88 4.97 2.32 -12.14
C TYR A 88 6.40 2.36 -12.70
N THR A 89 6.57 3.05 -13.82
CA THR A 89 7.85 3.46 -14.40
C THR A 89 7.90 4.98 -14.41
N LEU A 90 9.05 5.61 -14.13
CA LEU A 90 9.11 7.09 -14.06
C LEU A 90 9.58 7.79 -15.33
N SER A 91 10.29 7.10 -16.22
CA SER A 91 10.75 7.67 -17.48
C SER A 91 10.60 6.69 -18.66
N PRO A 92 9.54 6.81 -19.48
CA PRO A 92 8.41 7.73 -19.33
C PRO A 92 7.53 7.36 -18.13
N PHE A 93 6.84 8.36 -17.56
CA PHE A 93 5.89 8.14 -16.47
C PHE A 93 4.68 7.34 -16.97
N GLY A 94 4.38 6.24 -16.30
CA GLY A 94 3.23 5.40 -16.61
C GLY A 94 3.12 4.22 -15.66
N TYR A 95 2.05 3.45 -15.79
CA TYR A 95 1.86 2.23 -15.02
C TYR A 95 1.29 1.10 -15.85
N ARG A 96 1.59 -0.12 -15.42
CA ARG A 96 0.92 -1.34 -15.87
C ARG A 96 0.16 -1.94 -14.69
N PRO A 97 -1.16 -2.19 -14.80
CA PRO A 97 -1.86 -3.02 -13.82
C PRO A 97 -1.42 -4.47 -13.98
N GLU A 98 -1.15 -5.16 -12.87
CA GLU A 98 -1.09 -6.63 -12.86
C GLU A 98 -2.43 -7.24 -12.44
N ASP A 99 -2.52 -8.55 -12.60
CA ASP A 99 -3.74 -9.33 -12.35
C ASP A 99 -4.34 -8.98 -10.98
N VAL A 100 -5.64 -8.69 -11.02
CA VAL A 100 -6.46 -8.48 -9.83
C VAL A 100 -6.47 -9.79 -9.07
N ILE A 101 -5.96 -9.79 -7.84
CA ILE A 101 -6.26 -10.90 -6.94
C ILE A 101 -7.70 -10.67 -6.50
N ILE A 102 -8.66 -11.20 -7.27
CA ILE A 102 -10.05 -11.35 -6.83
C ILE A 102 -10.03 -12.53 -5.86
N THR A 103 -9.57 -12.25 -4.64
CA THR A 103 -9.41 -13.20 -3.54
C THR A 103 -10.73 -13.87 -3.13
N CYS A 104 -11.88 -13.38 -3.60
CA CYS A 104 -13.19 -13.90 -3.22
C CYS A 104 -13.48 -15.31 -3.75
N ASN A 105 -12.60 -15.87 -4.61
CA ASN A 105 -12.74 -17.19 -5.18
C ASN A 105 -11.49 -18.10 -5.12
N GLU A 106 -10.37 -17.72 -4.47
CA GLU A 106 -9.16 -18.57 -4.45
C GLU A 106 -8.48 -18.81 -3.08
N LYS A 107 -8.25 -20.12 -2.85
CA LYS A 107 -7.22 -20.88 -2.10
C LYS A 107 -7.03 -20.85 -0.57
N VAL A 108 -6.53 -22.01 -0.14
CA VAL A 108 -6.70 -22.74 1.13
C VAL A 108 -5.60 -22.38 2.16
N SER A 109 -4.84 -21.30 1.96
CA SER A 109 -3.85 -20.81 2.93
C SER A 109 -4.03 -19.32 3.06
N ILE A 110 -4.16 -18.84 4.29
CA ILE A 110 -4.34 -17.42 4.61
C ILE A 110 -2.96 -16.84 4.91
N LEU A 111 -2.44 -16.08 3.96
CA LEU A 111 -1.19 -15.34 4.03
C LEU A 111 -1.44 -13.85 4.27
N TYR A 112 -2.59 -13.33 3.82
CA TYR A 112 -2.91 -11.91 3.88
C TYR A 112 -4.22 -11.64 4.64
N ARG A 113 -4.33 -10.42 5.18
CA ARG A 113 -5.51 -9.97 5.94
C ARG A 113 -6.80 -10.04 5.10
N GLU A 114 -6.73 -9.79 3.79
CA GLU A 114 -7.87 -9.82 2.89
C GLU A 114 -8.43 -11.24 2.72
N GLU A 115 -7.55 -12.24 2.67
CA GLU A 115 -7.96 -13.64 2.58
C GLU A 115 -8.69 -14.07 3.86
N ALA A 116 -8.24 -13.60 5.02
CA ALA A 116 -8.92 -13.84 6.29
C ALA A 116 -10.31 -13.18 6.32
N LEU A 117 -10.42 -11.93 5.87
CA LEU A 117 -11.70 -11.22 5.76
C LEU A 117 -12.69 -11.94 4.86
N ILE A 118 -12.21 -12.48 3.74
CA ILE A 118 -13.05 -13.22 2.79
C ILE A 118 -13.57 -14.50 3.40
N ASN A 119 -12.67 -15.31 3.96
CA ASN A 119 -13.06 -16.55 4.62
C ASN A 119 -14.08 -16.30 5.74
N ALA A 120 -13.89 -15.24 6.54
CA ALA A 120 -14.85 -14.83 7.55
C ALA A 120 -16.18 -14.36 6.95
N GLY A 121 -16.13 -13.55 5.88
CA GLY A 121 -17.29 -12.99 5.19
C GLY A 121 -18.18 -14.01 4.49
N LEU A 122 -17.68 -15.24 4.30
CA LEU A 122 -18.47 -16.36 3.79
C LEU A 122 -19.35 -17.03 4.86
N LEU A 123 -19.07 -16.81 6.16
CA LEU A 123 -19.82 -17.40 7.26
C LEU A 123 -21.19 -16.75 7.45
N ASP A 124 -22.21 -17.56 7.75
CA ASP A 124 -23.59 -17.10 7.88
C ASP A 124 -23.76 -16.11 9.03
N GLU A 125 -23.07 -16.30 10.17
CA GLU A 125 -23.15 -15.36 11.28
C GLU A 125 -22.60 -13.98 10.91
N VAL A 126 -21.52 -13.90 10.12
CA VAL A 126 -20.98 -12.64 9.63
C VAL A 126 -21.92 -12.04 8.60
N ARG A 127 -22.42 -12.82 7.65
CA ARG A 127 -23.38 -12.36 6.63
C ARG A 127 -24.67 -11.81 7.22
N SER A 128 -25.07 -12.33 8.38
CA SER A 128 -26.26 -11.89 9.10
C SER A 128 -26.11 -10.50 9.74
N LEU A 129 -24.89 -10.01 9.95
CA LEU A 129 -24.65 -8.66 10.47
C LEU A 129 -24.99 -7.59 9.40
N PRO A 130 -25.96 -6.70 9.66
CA PRO A 130 -26.22 -5.52 8.82
C PRO A 130 -25.11 -4.48 8.95
N ASN A 131 -24.85 -3.73 7.88
CA ASN A 131 -23.86 -2.64 7.84
C ASN A 131 -22.47 -3.02 8.39
N ARG A 132 -22.10 -4.28 8.19
CA ARG A 132 -20.91 -4.86 8.79
C ARG A 132 -19.63 -4.36 8.14
N LYS A 133 -18.61 -4.22 8.96
CA LYS A 133 -17.24 -3.92 8.57
C LYS A 133 -16.29 -4.82 9.33
N GLY A 134 -15.31 -5.35 8.62
CA GLY A 134 -14.37 -6.33 9.14
C GLY A 134 -12.96 -5.78 9.22
N CYS A 135 -12.17 -6.39 10.09
CA CYS A 135 -10.73 -6.38 9.96
C CYS A 135 -10.10 -7.68 10.39
N ALA A 136 -8.87 -7.91 9.92
CA ALA A 136 -8.13 -9.14 10.18
C ALA A 136 -6.73 -8.86 10.73
N PHE A 137 -6.28 -9.75 11.61
CA PHE A 137 -5.02 -9.65 12.34
C PHE A 137 -4.34 -11.01 12.38
N TYR A 138 -3.02 -11.01 12.27
CA TYR A 138 -2.22 -12.20 12.48
C TYR A 138 -1.76 -12.24 13.94
N VAL A 139 -2.04 -13.33 14.66
CA VAL A 139 -1.86 -13.37 16.13
C VAL A 139 -0.41 -13.13 16.52
N ALA A 140 0.55 -13.76 15.84
CA ALA A 140 1.97 -13.61 16.15
C ALA A 140 2.53 -12.19 15.97
N SER A 141 1.89 -11.37 15.12
CA SER A 141 2.33 -10.00 14.83
C SER A 141 1.33 -8.95 15.31
N PHE A 142 0.42 -9.31 16.22
CA PHE A 142 -0.60 -8.38 16.70
C PHE A 142 0.04 -7.24 17.49
N ASN A 143 -0.13 -6.02 16.98
CA ASN A 143 0.20 -4.77 17.65
C ASN A 143 -1.10 -3.97 17.84
N ALA A 144 -1.47 -3.67 19.08
CA ALA A 144 -2.71 -2.97 19.38
C ALA A 144 -2.76 -1.57 18.75
N ALA A 145 -1.65 -0.83 18.73
CA ALA A 145 -1.63 0.53 18.19
C ALA A 145 -1.92 0.54 16.68
N GLU A 146 -1.17 -0.27 15.92
CA GLU A 146 -1.38 -0.43 14.47
C GLU A 146 -2.78 -0.99 14.17
N ALA A 147 -3.27 -1.90 15.01
CA ALA A 147 -4.61 -2.47 14.88
C ALA A 147 -5.71 -1.44 15.11
N TYR A 148 -5.53 -0.44 16.00
CA TYR A 148 -6.50 0.65 16.20
C TYR A 148 -6.51 1.64 15.04
N ASP A 149 -5.36 1.91 14.42
CA ASP A 149 -5.28 2.78 13.24
C ASP A 149 -6.07 2.19 12.07
N TYR A 150 -5.96 0.88 11.88
CA TYR A 150 -6.74 0.14 10.89
C TYR A 150 -8.20 -0.09 11.33
N CYS A 151 -8.44 -0.41 12.60
CA CYS A 151 -9.76 -0.71 13.16
C CYS A 151 -10.04 0.14 14.41
N PRO A 152 -10.54 1.37 14.24
CA PRO A 152 -10.89 2.22 15.37
C PRO A 152 -11.97 1.63 16.30
N TRP A 153 -12.69 0.61 15.83
CA TRP A 153 -13.73 -0.12 16.56
C TRP A 153 -13.24 -1.43 17.19
N LEU A 154 -11.92 -1.65 17.30
CA LEU A 154 -11.37 -2.84 17.91
C LEU A 154 -11.77 -2.95 19.38
N GLU A 155 -12.33 -4.10 19.77
CA GLU A 155 -12.65 -4.38 21.18
C GLU A 155 -11.50 -5.18 21.82
N GLU A 156 -10.40 -4.50 22.15
CA GLU A 156 -9.15 -5.16 22.56
C GLU A 156 -9.28 -6.11 23.76
N ALA A 157 -10.15 -5.78 24.73
CA ALA A 157 -10.40 -6.67 25.87
C ALA A 157 -11.10 -7.97 25.44
N ALA A 158 -12.09 -7.88 24.55
CA ALA A 158 -12.78 -9.05 23.99
C ALA A 158 -11.85 -9.85 23.09
N LEU A 159 -11.03 -9.17 22.26
CA LEU A 159 -10.03 -9.78 21.42
C LEU A 159 -9.01 -10.56 22.26
N ARG A 160 -8.44 -9.96 23.32
CA ARG A 160 -7.49 -10.64 24.20
C ARG A 160 -8.05 -11.94 24.78
N GLY A 161 -9.30 -11.93 25.25
CA GLY A 161 -9.98 -13.13 25.70
C GLY A 161 -10.22 -14.15 24.58
N PHE A 162 -10.51 -13.69 23.37
CA PHE A 162 -10.74 -14.55 22.21
C PHE A 162 -9.45 -15.26 21.76
N VAL A 163 -8.30 -14.58 21.76
CA VAL A 163 -7.03 -15.09 21.23
C VAL A 163 -6.18 -15.89 22.20
N GLN A 164 -6.52 -15.90 23.49
CA GLN A 164 -5.67 -16.48 24.55
C GLN A 164 -5.22 -17.94 24.29
N ASP A 165 -6.07 -18.73 23.63
CA ASP A 165 -5.81 -20.16 23.35
C ASP A 165 -5.60 -20.47 21.86
N LEU A 166 -5.38 -19.44 21.03
CA LEU A 166 -5.16 -19.63 19.60
C LEU A 166 -3.67 -19.89 19.30
N PRO A 167 -3.35 -20.75 18.32
CA PRO A 167 -1.99 -20.86 17.81
C PRO A 167 -1.47 -19.50 17.32
N PRO A 168 -0.18 -19.15 17.54
CA PRO A 168 0.40 -17.88 17.10
C PRO A 168 0.25 -17.63 15.59
N GLU A 169 0.25 -18.69 14.79
CA GLU A 169 0.08 -18.67 13.35
C GLU A 169 -1.39 -18.54 12.89
N SER A 170 -2.31 -18.20 13.80
CA SER A 170 -3.72 -18.01 13.45
C SER A 170 -3.98 -16.63 12.89
N TRP A 171 -4.93 -16.55 11.97
CA TRP A 171 -5.57 -15.31 11.57
C TRP A 171 -6.87 -15.13 12.35
N VAL A 172 -7.10 -13.92 12.86
CA VAL A 172 -8.32 -13.55 13.57
C VAL A 172 -8.99 -12.41 12.84
N THR A 173 -10.30 -12.51 12.65
CA THR A 173 -11.10 -11.42 12.11
C THR A 173 -12.07 -10.92 13.17
N GLN A 174 -12.24 -9.60 13.24
CA GLN A 174 -13.29 -8.94 14.00
C GLN A 174 -14.26 -8.30 12.99
N TRP A 175 -15.54 -8.65 13.09
CA TRP A 175 -16.64 -8.03 12.35
C TRP A 175 -17.52 -7.25 13.31
N THR A 176 -17.81 -6.00 13.00
CA THR A 176 -18.77 -5.19 13.75
C THR A 176 -19.86 -4.69 12.83
N GLY A 177 -21.09 -4.61 13.32
CA GLY A 177 -22.25 -4.12 12.58
C GLY A 177 -23.45 -3.86 13.49
N ASP A 178 -24.60 -3.56 12.90
CA ASP A 178 -25.85 -3.30 13.62
C ASP A 178 -26.39 -4.61 14.22
N GLY A 179 -25.90 -5.00 15.38
CA GLY A 179 -26.23 -6.30 15.99
C GLY A 179 -25.11 -6.86 16.87
N GLY A 180 -23.92 -6.25 16.81
CA GLY A 180 -22.81 -6.55 17.71
C GLY A 180 -21.52 -6.85 16.97
N THR A 181 -20.61 -7.49 17.71
CA THR A 181 -19.26 -7.84 17.26
C THR A 181 -19.12 -9.36 17.20
N ILE A 182 -18.58 -9.88 16.10
CA ILE A 182 -18.27 -11.28 15.88
C ILE A 182 -16.77 -11.43 15.68
N PHE A 183 -16.18 -12.42 16.36
CA PHE A 183 -14.80 -12.82 16.16
C PHE A 183 -14.74 -14.20 15.51
N VAL A 184 -13.84 -14.37 14.55
CA VAL A 184 -13.61 -15.64 13.84
C VAL A 184 -12.12 -15.88 13.72
N ALA A 185 -11.65 -17.09 14.00
CA ALA A 185 -10.26 -17.49 13.83
C ALA A 185 -10.09 -18.59 12.78
N PHE A 186 -9.00 -18.51 12.03
CA PHE A 186 -8.60 -19.47 11.02
C PHE A 186 -7.14 -19.90 11.22
N ALA A 187 -6.84 -21.16 10.89
CA ALA A 187 -5.46 -21.61 10.78
C ALA A 187 -4.83 -21.11 9.46
N ALA A 188 -3.65 -20.48 9.53
CA ALA A 188 -3.02 -19.88 8.34
C ALA A 188 -2.72 -20.89 7.22
N ASN A 189 -2.43 -22.15 7.56
CA ASN A 189 -2.01 -23.18 6.61
C ASN A 189 -3.18 -23.88 5.86
N SER A 190 -4.41 -23.73 6.34
CA SER A 190 -5.58 -24.44 5.80
C SER A 190 -6.78 -23.54 5.52
N GLY A 191 -6.76 -22.30 6.01
CA GLY A 191 -7.94 -21.43 5.98
C GLY A 191 -9.14 -22.02 6.70
N GLN A 192 -8.96 -23.10 7.46
CA GLN A 192 -10.03 -23.77 8.19
C GLN A 192 -10.35 -22.97 9.45
N ARG A 193 -11.63 -22.75 9.69
CA ARG A 193 -12.10 -22.14 10.94
C ARG A 193 -11.71 -23.02 12.13
N ILE A 194 -11.09 -22.40 13.13
CA ILE A 194 -10.69 -23.04 14.37
C ILE A 194 -11.43 -22.47 15.60
N LYS A 195 -12.10 -21.32 15.44
CA LYS A 195 -12.98 -20.68 16.44
C LYS A 195 -13.92 -19.72 15.72
#